data_AF-A0A540X7N1-F1
#
_entry.id   AF-A0A540X7N1-F1
#
_cell.length_a   1.000
_cell.length_b   1.000
_cell.length_c   1.000
_cell.angle_alpha   90.00
_cell.angle_beta   90.00
_cell.angle_gamma   90.00
#
_symmetry.space_group_name_H-M   'P 1'
#
loop_
_entity.id
_entity.type
_entity.pdbx_description
1 polymer ?
#
loop_
_entity_poly.entity_id
_entity_poly.type
_entity_poly.pdbx_seq_one_letter_code
_entity_poly.pdbx_strand_id
1 'polypeptide(L)'
;MWTAFRPLPAALSLVFCWVLFTGCDSGKKQFQEANAQYEALVDRGVPPTDPAWDAVVASLEKVPANSRSRPEADKRLSAIRGLRGSLPPRPLATPGATGPGTSEADVKRAACEALAKKLGQASDEATREPLHKALEQCHADLVRLEAKSHPPGEEGHEHGSPPH
;
A
#
# COMPACT_ATOMS: atom_id res chain seq x y z
N MET A 1 18.74 71.66 12.69
CA MET A 1 19.73 70.61 13.07
C MET A 1 19.10 69.27 12.74
N TRP A 2 19.53 68.62 11.65
CA TRP A 2 18.97 67.36 11.16
C TRP A 2 19.78 66.19 11.73
N THR A 3 19.10 65.20 12.31
CA THR A 3 19.71 63.93 12.72
C THR A 3 19.79 63.00 11.51
N ALA A 4 21.02 62.68 11.10
CA ALA A 4 21.30 61.74 10.04
C ALA A 4 21.20 60.29 10.56
N PHE A 5 20.23 59.53 10.07
CA PHE A 5 20.20 58.08 10.18
C PHE A 5 21.28 57.48 9.27
N ARG A 6 22.23 56.72 9.84
CA ARG A 6 23.16 55.87 9.08
C ARG A 6 22.57 54.46 8.92
N PRO A 7 22.35 53.96 7.70
CA PRO A 7 22.10 52.54 7.50
C PRO A 7 23.42 51.76 7.54
N LEU A 8 23.52 50.78 8.45
CA LEU A 8 24.57 49.77 8.45
C LEU A 8 24.39 48.80 7.26
N PRO A 9 25.48 48.27 6.67
CA PRO A 9 25.42 47.48 5.46
C PRO A 9 24.90 46.06 5.75
N ALA A 10 23.64 45.81 5.40
CA ALA A 10 23.03 44.48 5.33
C ALA A 10 23.56 43.60 4.17
N ALA A 11 24.79 43.86 3.70
CA ALA A 11 25.33 43.26 2.49
C ALA A 11 26.26 42.06 2.74
N LEU A 12 26.70 41.82 3.99
CA LEU A 12 27.71 40.79 4.27
C LEU A 12 27.15 39.39 4.60
N SER A 13 25.83 39.23 4.81
CA SER A 13 25.25 37.93 5.20
C SER A 13 24.78 37.06 4.03
N LEU A 14 24.60 37.62 2.82
CA LEU A 14 24.07 36.86 1.68
C LEU A 14 25.13 36.07 0.90
N VAL A 15 26.42 36.42 1.05
CA VAL A 15 27.50 35.74 0.32
C VAL A 15 27.86 34.39 0.97
N PHE A 16 27.66 34.23 2.28
CA PHE A 16 28.03 32.99 2.98
C PHE A 16 27.05 31.82 2.75
N CYS A 17 25.81 32.10 2.34
CA CYS A 17 24.84 31.05 1.99
C CYS A 17 25.02 30.48 0.56
N TRP A 18 25.78 31.15 -0.31
CA TRP A 18 25.97 30.69 -1.70
C TRP A 18 27.13 29.70 -1.86
N VAL A 19 28.03 29.58 -0.89
CA VAL A 19 29.23 28.73 -1.01
C VAL A 19 28.95 27.26 -0.65
N LEU A 20 27.77 26.92 -0.13
CA LEU A 20 27.42 25.54 0.23
C LEU A 20 26.75 24.73 -0.90
N PHE A 21 26.50 25.32 -2.08
CA PHE A 21 25.78 24.62 -3.17
C PHE A 21 26.65 24.06 -4.31
N THR A 22 27.97 24.25 -4.29
CA THR A 22 28.85 23.78 -5.38
C THR A 22 29.45 22.38 -5.15
N GLY A 23 29.18 21.75 -4.01
CA GLY A 23 29.73 20.44 -3.68
C GLY A 23 28.75 19.27 -3.86
N CYS A 24 28.41 18.85 -5.09
CA CYS A 24 27.91 17.48 -5.36
C CYS A 24 27.64 17.17 -6.85
N ASP A 25 28.67 17.04 -7.70
CA ASP A 25 28.50 16.43 -9.05
C ASP A 25 29.01 14.97 -9.12
N SER A 26 29.82 14.53 -8.15
CA SER A 26 30.32 13.16 -8.09
C SER A 26 29.20 12.13 -7.89
N GLY A 27 28.24 12.43 -7.01
CA GLY A 27 27.13 11.52 -6.74
C GLY A 27 26.15 11.34 -7.90
N LYS A 28 26.05 12.32 -8.81
CA LYS A 28 25.25 12.19 -10.03
C LYS A 28 25.92 11.24 -11.03
N LYS A 29 27.24 11.40 -11.24
CA LYS A 29 28.02 10.53 -12.14
C LYS A 29 28.04 9.08 -11.64
N GLN A 30 28.27 8.88 -10.35
CA GLN A 30 28.26 7.56 -9.72
C GLN A 30 26.88 6.88 -9.81
N PHE A 31 25.80 7.64 -9.63
CA PHE A 31 24.45 7.11 -9.83
C PHE A 31 24.19 6.73 -11.29
N GLN A 32 24.59 7.58 -12.27
CA GLN A 32 24.41 7.28 -13.69
C GLN A 32 25.17 6.04 -14.13
N GLU A 33 26.41 5.87 -13.67
CA GLU A 33 27.22 4.68 -13.95
C GLU A 33 26.57 3.42 -13.37
N ALA A 34 26.12 3.48 -12.12
CA ALA A 34 25.41 2.37 -11.48
C ALA A 34 24.07 2.05 -12.19
N ASN A 35 23.36 3.07 -12.65
CA ASN A 35 22.10 2.91 -13.37
C ASN A 35 22.31 2.30 -14.77
N ALA A 36 23.41 2.63 -15.46
CA ALA A 36 23.73 1.98 -16.73
C ALA A 36 24.03 0.48 -16.56
N GLN A 37 24.71 0.10 -15.48
CA GLN A 37 24.93 -1.32 -15.15
C GLN A 37 23.62 -2.02 -14.78
N TYR A 38 22.73 -1.34 -14.04
CA TYR A 38 21.38 -1.80 -13.75
C TYR A 38 20.60 -2.09 -15.04
N GLU A 39 20.52 -1.12 -15.96
CA GLU A 39 19.81 -1.26 -17.24
C GLU A 39 20.38 -2.39 -18.08
N ALA A 40 21.72 -2.52 -18.15
CA ALA A 40 22.36 -3.62 -18.87
C ALA A 40 22.03 -5.02 -18.31
N LEU A 41 21.74 -5.15 -17.00
CA LEU A 41 21.27 -6.42 -16.43
C LEU A 41 19.78 -6.66 -16.70
N VAL A 42 18.97 -5.60 -16.65
CA VAL A 42 17.54 -5.67 -17.01
C VAL A 42 17.37 -6.07 -18.48
N ASP A 43 18.10 -5.45 -19.40
CA ASP A 43 18.01 -5.69 -20.84
C ASP A 43 18.44 -7.13 -21.21
N ARG A 44 19.40 -7.67 -20.46
CA ARG A 44 19.82 -9.07 -20.59
C ARG A 44 18.86 -10.07 -19.93
N GLY A 45 17.86 -9.59 -19.20
CA GLY A 45 16.92 -10.43 -18.47
C GLY A 45 17.57 -11.22 -17.33
N VAL A 46 18.65 -10.72 -16.74
CA VAL A 46 19.37 -11.41 -15.66
C VAL A 46 18.44 -11.47 -14.44
N PRO A 47 18.16 -12.67 -13.88
CA PRO A 47 17.27 -12.78 -12.73
C PRO A 47 17.83 -11.99 -11.53
N PRO A 48 17.00 -11.29 -10.75
CA PRO A 48 17.46 -10.46 -9.62
C PRO A 48 18.30 -11.22 -8.59
N THR A 49 18.10 -12.53 -8.44
CA THR A 49 18.84 -13.41 -7.54
C THR A 49 20.28 -13.69 -7.97
N ASP A 50 20.63 -13.38 -9.22
CA ASP A 50 21.97 -13.61 -9.77
C ASP A 50 23.03 -12.73 -9.07
N PRO A 51 24.24 -13.25 -8.77
CA PRO A 51 25.32 -12.46 -8.17
C PRO A 51 25.80 -11.29 -9.03
N ALA A 52 25.50 -11.25 -10.34
CA ALA A 52 25.79 -10.09 -11.18
C ALA A 52 25.16 -8.79 -10.65
N TRP A 53 24.05 -8.90 -9.89
CA TRP A 53 23.41 -7.77 -9.23
C TRP A 53 24.19 -7.23 -8.02
N ASP A 54 25.14 -7.98 -7.45
CA ASP A 54 25.97 -7.51 -6.32
C ASP A 54 26.85 -6.32 -6.72
N ALA A 55 27.38 -6.32 -7.94
CA ALA A 55 28.18 -5.22 -8.46
C ALA A 55 27.36 -3.92 -8.59
N VAL A 56 26.10 -4.04 -9.01
CA VAL A 56 25.18 -2.90 -9.12
C VAL A 56 24.78 -2.38 -7.74
N VAL A 57 24.48 -3.28 -6.79
CA VAL A 57 24.19 -2.91 -5.39
C VAL A 57 25.39 -2.16 -4.78
N ALA A 58 26.60 -2.71 -4.91
CA ALA A 58 27.80 -2.06 -4.41
C ALA A 58 28.06 -0.69 -5.05
N SER A 59 27.74 -0.52 -6.33
CA SER A 59 27.89 0.76 -7.05
C SER A 59 26.84 1.79 -6.62
N LEU A 60 25.60 1.37 -6.39
CA LEU A 60 24.54 2.24 -5.84
C LEU A 60 24.83 2.65 -4.39
N GLU A 61 25.42 1.77 -3.58
CA GLU A 61 25.79 2.07 -2.18
C GLU A 61 26.91 3.12 -2.08
N LYS A 62 27.81 3.18 -3.07
CA LYS A 62 28.89 4.18 -3.16
C LYS A 62 28.37 5.60 -3.43
N VAL A 63 27.11 5.80 -3.81
CA VAL A 63 26.54 7.14 -4.01
C VAL A 63 26.51 7.88 -2.65
N PRO A 64 27.17 9.05 -2.54
CA PRO A 64 27.30 9.80 -1.30
C PRO A 64 25.95 10.12 -0.67
N ALA A 65 25.84 9.97 0.65
CA ALA A 65 24.59 10.23 1.38
C ALA A 65 24.11 11.69 1.27
N ASN A 66 25.02 12.64 1.06
CA ASN A 66 24.73 14.06 0.88
C ASN A 66 24.45 14.46 -0.58
N SER A 67 24.44 13.50 -1.52
CA SER A 67 24.15 13.76 -2.93
C SER A 67 22.66 13.90 -3.18
N ARG A 68 22.29 14.78 -4.13
CA ARG A 68 20.92 14.87 -4.65
C ARG A 68 20.44 13.56 -5.31
N SER A 69 21.37 12.72 -5.78
CA SER A 69 21.06 11.42 -6.39
C SER A 69 20.87 10.30 -5.37
N ARG A 70 21.11 10.55 -4.08
CA ARG A 70 20.99 9.54 -3.03
C ARG A 70 19.58 8.95 -2.91
N PRO A 71 18.48 9.74 -2.90
CA PRO A 71 17.13 9.18 -2.80
C PRO A 71 16.78 8.22 -3.94
N GLU A 72 17.25 8.53 -5.16
CA GLU A 72 17.02 7.66 -6.32
C GLU A 72 17.87 6.38 -6.22
N ALA A 73 19.12 6.47 -5.75
CA ALA A 73 19.96 5.30 -5.48
C ALA A 73 19.33 4.37 -4.42
N ASP A 74 18.78 4.93 -3.34
CA ASP A 74 18.10 4.18 -2.28
C ASP A 74 16.83 3.48 -2.79
N LYS A 75 16.06 4.14 -3.67
CA LYS A 75 14.91 3.54 -4.35
C LYS A 75 15.32 2.35 -5.24
N ARG A 76 16.44 2.45 -5.95
CA ARG A 76 16.98 1.33 -6.75
C ARG A 76 17.47 0.19 -5.86
N LEU A 77 18.16 0.50 -4.77
CA LEU A 77 18.61 -0.49 -3.79
C LEU A 77 17.43 -1.24 -3.15
N SER A 78 16.38 -0.52 -2.75
CA SER A 78 15.19 -1.15 -2.17
C SER A 78 14.45 -2.03 -3.17
N ALA A 79 14.37 -1.63 -4.44
CA ALA A 79 13.79 -2.45 -5.50
C ALA A 79 14.59 -3.75 -5.73
N ILE A 80 15.92 -3.65 -5.87
CA ILE A 80 16.78 -4.84 -6.06
C ILE A 80 16.67 -5.76 -4.84
N ARG A 81 16.77 -5.22 -3.61
CA ARG A 81 16.64 -6.01 -2.38
C ARG A 81 15.26 -6.63 -2.22
N GLY A 82 14.20 -5.93 -2.62
CA GLY A 82 12.82 -6.45 -2.60
C GLY A 82 12.61 -7.60 -3.59
N LEU A 83 13.29 -7.56 -4.74
CA LEU A 83 13.28 -8.64 -5.72
C LEU A 83 14.18 -9.82 -5.34
N ARG A 84 15.25 -9.56 -4.57
CA ARG A 84 16.22 -10.57 -4.09
C ARG A 84 15.82 -11.22 -2.79
N GLY A 85 15.07 -10.51 -1.96
CA GLY A 85 14.51 -11.06 -0.74
C GLY A 85 13.62 -12.24 -1.09
N SER A 86 13.77 -13.33 -0.34
CA SER A 86 12.65 -14.24 -0.13
C SER A 86 11.57 -13.42 0.54
N LEU A 87 10.64 -12.88 -0.26
CA LEU A 87 9.36 -12.44 0.29
C LEU A 87 8.83 -13.66 1.03
N PRO A 88 8.64 -13.61 2.36
CA PRO A 88 7.90 -14.68 3.03
C PRO A 88 6.62 -14.87 2.21
N PRO A 89 6.21 -16.13 1.93
CA PRO A 89 5.04 -16.38 1.12
C PRO A 89 3.94 -15.48 1.67
N ARG A 90 3.51 -14.49 0.87
CA ARG A 90 2.41 -13.63 1.29
C ARG A 90 1.31 -14.63 1.60
N PRO A 91 0.81 -14.71 2.83
CA PRO A 91 -0.25 -15.65 3.13
C PRO A 91 -1.35 -15.36 2.10
N LEU A 92 -1.82 -16.40 1.42
CA LEU A 92 -3.02 -16.32 0.57
C LEU A 92 -4.28 -16.00 1.39
N ALA A 93 -4.12 -15.65 2.66
CA ALA A 93 -5.12 -15.12 3.57
C ALA A 93 -4.68 -13.73 4.03
N THR A 94 -5.24 -12.70 3.41
CA THR A 94 -5.29 -11.34 3.94
C THR A 94 -6.06 -11.31 5.26
N PRO A 95 -5.53 -10.70 6.33
CA PRO A 95 -6.37 -10.13 7.38
C PRO A 95 -7.32 -9.11 6.72
N GLY A 96 -8.62 -9.37 6.73
CA GLY A 96 -9.62 -8.59 5.98
C GLY A 96 -9.99 -9.12 4.60
N ALA A 97 -9.79 -10.42 4.32
CA ALA A 97 -10.35 -11.06 3.13
C ALA A 97 -11.86 -10.75 3.02
N THR A 98 -12.23 -9.99 1.99
CA THR A 98 -13.59 -9.61 1.63
C THR A 98 -13.96 -10.36 0.36
N GLY A 99 -14.45 -11.58 0.52
CA GLY A 99 -14.98 -12.40 -0.57
C GLY A 99 -16.21 -13.17 -0.06
N PRO A 100 -17.10 -13.64 -0.94
CA PRO A 100 -18.28 -14.40 -0.51
C PRO A 100 -17.86 -15.59 0.37
N GLY A 101 -18.31 -15.60 1.62
CA GLY A 101 -18.02 -16.68 2.58
C GLY A 101 -16.89 -16.37 3.57
N THR A 102 -16.27 -15.20 3.53
CA THR A 102 -15.15 -14.84 4.43
C THR A 102 -15.56 -13.97 5.61
N SER A 103 -16.75 -13.35 5.56
CA SER A 103 -17.31 -12.62 6.71
C SER A 103 -18.18 -13.53 7.59
N GLU A 104 -18.28 -13.21 8.89
CA GLU A 104 -19.19 -13.88 9.81
C GLU A 104 -20.65 -13.80 9.31
N ALA A 105 -21.01 -12.69 8.64
CA ALA A 105 -22.30 -12.52 7.99
C ALA A 105 -22.49 -13.51 6.83
N ASP A 106 -21.50 -13.73 5.97
CA ASP A 106 -21.62 -14.69 4.87
C ASP A 106 -21.73 -16.14 5.35
N VAL A 107 -20.97 -16.50 6.39
CA VAL A 107 -21.10 -17.81 7.06
C VAL A 107 -22.52 -17.99 7.60
N LYS A 108 -23.08 -16.94 8.22
CA LYS A 108 -24.46 -16.97 8.72
C LYS A 108 -25.49 -17.04 7.58
N ARG A 109 -25.29 -16.33 6.46
CA ARG A 109 -26.15 -16.43 5.26
C ARG A 109 -26.19 -17.86 4.72
N ALA A 110 -25.03 -18.52 4.59
CA ALA A 110 -24.95 -19.91 4.15
C ALA A 110 -25.69 -20.86 5.11
N ALA A 111 -25.62 -20.61 6.42
CA ALA A 111 -26.36 -21.38 7.42
C ALA A 111 -27.89 -21.19 7.29
N CYS A 112 -28.36 -19.96 7.05
CA CYS A 112 -29.78 -19.69 6.84
C CYS A 112 -30.29 -20.33 5.54
N GLU A 113 -29.50 -20.28 4.46
CA GLU A 113 -29.82 -20.96 3.20
C GLU A 113 -29.98 -22.48 3.38
N ALA A 114 -29.09 -23.10 4.17
CA ALA A 114 -29.20 -24.52 4.47
C ALA A 114 -30.47 -24.87 5.26
N LEU A 115 -30.90 -24.01 6.20
CA LEU A 115 -32.17 -24.17 6.91
C LEU A 115 -33.37 -24.00 5.98
N ALA A 116 -33.35 -23.01 5.10
CA ALA A 116 -34.40 -22.79 4.11
C ALA A 116 -34.54 -23.99 3.15
N LYS A 117 -33.43 -24.57 2.68
CA LYS A 117 -33.44 -25.79 1.87
C LYS A 117 -34.07 -26.97 2.61
N LYS A 118 -33.70 -27.18 3.88
CA LYS A 118 -34.30 -28.24 4.71
C LYS A 118 -35.79 -28.02 4.94
N LEU A 119 -36.22 -26.78 5.17
CA LEU A 119 -37.63 -26.42 5.32
C LEU A 119 -38.43 -26.72 4.03
N GLY A 120 -37.85 -26.42 2.85
CA GLY A 120 -38.45 -26.75 1.56
C GLY A 120 -38.52 -28.25 1.26
N GLN A 121 -37.68 -29.06 1.91
CA GLN A 121 -37.66 -30.52 1.78
C GLN A 121 -38.53 -31.24 2.82
N ALA A 122 -38.94 -30.56 3.90
CA ALA A 122 -39.75 -31.14 4.96
C ALA A 122 -41.22 -31.31 4.52
N SER A 123 -41.71 -32.54 4.56
CA SER A 123 -43.05 -32.93 4.12
C SER A 123 -44.11 -32.88 5.24
N ASP A 124 -43.70 -32.97 6.49
CA ASP A 124 -44.58 -33.01 7.66
C ASP A 124 -44.47 -31.74 8.52
N GLU A 125 -45.61 -31.31 9.06
CA GLU A 125 -45.68 -30.07 9.84
C GLU A 125 -44.85 -30.13 11.12
N ALA A 126 -44.72 -31.32 11.72
CA ALA A 126 -43.95 -31.55 12.93
C ALA A 126 -42.44 -31.29 12.74
N THR A 127 -41.89 -31.51 11.54
CA THR A 127 -40.51 -31.11 11.20
C THR A 127 -40.41 -29.71 10.59
N ARG A 128 -41.46 -29.20 9.93
CA ARG A 128 -41.47 -27.84 9.37
C ARG A 128 -41.49 -26.77 10.44
N GLU A 129 -42.30 -26.90 11.49
CA GLU A 129 -42.44 -25.89 12.55
C GLU A 129 -41.09 -25.55 13.24
N PRO A 130 -40.29 -26.52 13.71
CA PRO A 130 -38.99 -26.21 14.30
C PRO A 130 -37.99 -25.64 13.29
N LEU A 131 -38.03 -26.06 12.01
CA LEU A 131 -37.20 -25.50 10.96
C LEU A 131 -37.57 -24.05 10.64
N HIS A 132 -38.85 -23.70 10.68
CA HIS A 132 -39.34 -22.35 10.50
C HIS A 132 -38.80 -21.43 11.61
N LYS A 133 -38.97 -21.83 12.88
CA LYS A 133 -38.43 -21.10 14.04
C LYS A 133 -36.91 -20.95 13.97
N ALA A 134 -36.20 -21.99 13.57
CA ALA A 134 -34.75 -21.94 13.40
C ALA A 134 -34.33 -20.96 12.28
N LEU A 135 -35.09 -20.90 11.19
CA LEU A 135 -34.82 -19.98 10.08
C LEU A 135 -35.09 -18.51 10.49
N GLU A 136 -36.19 -18.25 11.22
CA GLU A 136 -36.49 -16.93 11.77
C GLU A 136 -35.37 -16.43 12.70
N GLN A 137 -34.92 -17.29 13.61
CA GLN A 137 -33.80 -16.97 14.50
C GLN A 137 -32.50 -16.74 13.72
N CYS A 138 -32.26 -17.52 12.67
CA CYS A 138 -31.10 -17.36 11.80
C CYS A 138 -31.09 -15.99 11.12
N HIS A 139 -32.23 -15.54 10.58
CA HIS A 139 -32.37 -14.23 9.96
C HIS A 139 -32.19 -13.09 10.97
N ALA A 140 -32.76 -13.20 12.17
CA ALA A 140 -32.60 -12.18 13.21
C ALA A 140 -31.13 -11.98 13.62
N ASP A 141 -30.38 -13.07 13.73
CA ASP A 141 -28.95 -13.03 14.03
C ASP A 141 -28.12 -12.47 12.86
N LEU A 142 -28.47 -12.82 11.61
CA LEU A 142 -27.82 -12.29 10.42
C LEU A 142 -27.95 -10.77 10.35
N VAL A 143 -29.16 -10.23 10.56
CA VAL A 143 -29.39 -8.78 10.59
C VAL A 143 -28.53 -8.09 11.66
N ARG A 144 -28.36 -8.72 12.83
CA ARG A 144 -27.49 -8.20 13.90
C ARG A 144 -26.01 -8.19 13.50
N LEU A 145 -25.55 -9.20 12.76
CA LEU A 145 -24.17 -9.27 12.27
C LEU A 145 -23.91 -8.23 11.17
N GLU A 146 -24.87 -8.05 10.25
CA GLU A 146 -24.78 -7.07 9.17
C GLU A 146 -24.81 -5.63 9.73
N ALA A 147 -25.66 -5.35 10.72
CA ALA A 147 -25.71 -4.05 11.40
C ALA A 147 -24.39 -3.67 12.11
N LYS A 148 -23.62 -4.65 12.58
CA LYS A 148 -22.31 -4.43 13.21
C LYS A 148 -21.16 -4.30 12.20
N SER A 149 -21.41 -4.68 10.95
CA SER A 149 -20.39 -4.72 9.89
C SER A 149 -20.20 -3.36 9.20
N HIS A 150 -21.12 -2.40 9.41
CA HIS A 150 -20.98 -1.03 8.93
C HIS A 150 -20.43 -0.12 10.05
N PRO A 151 -19.28 0.57 9.86
CA PRO A 151 -18.85 1.59 10.80
C PRO A 151 -19.86 2.75 10.81
N PRO A 152 -20.19 3.34 11.98
CA PRO A 152 -21.01 4.55 12.02
C PRO A 152 -20.22 5.71 11.41
N GLY A 153 -20.52 6.10 10.17
CA GLY A 153 -19.89 7.28 9.56
C GLY A 153 -19.88 7.41 8.02
N GLU A 154 -20.34 6.43 7.25
CA GLU A 154 -20.39 6.59 5.78
C GLU A 154 -21.80 6.95 5.30
N GLU A 155 -22.12 8.23 5.40
CA GLU A 155 -23.18 8.82 4.59
C GLU A 155 -22.75 8.75 3.13
N GLY A 156 -23.47 7.95 2.33
CA GLY A 156 -23.16 7.73 0.93
C GLY A 156 -23.09 9.03 0.14
N HIS A 157 -21.94 9.29 -0.47
CA HIS A 157 -21.80 10.34 -1.46
C HIS A 157 -22.60 9.93 -2.70
N GLU A 158 -23.78 10.54 -2.89
CA GLU A 158 -24.57 10.43 -4.11
C GLU A 158 -23.76 10.95 -5.31
N HIS A 159 -23.25 10.05 -6.15
CA HIS A 159 -22.81 10.41 -7.49
C HIS A 159 -23.81 9.88 -8.51
N GLY A 160 -24.96 10.57 -8.58
CA GLY A 160 -25.85 10.53 -9.73
C GLY A 160 -25.89 11.92 -10.37
N SER A 161 -24.94 12.24 -11.24
CA SER A 161 -25.14 13.32 -12.22
C SER A 161 -25.69 12.70 -13.50
N PRO A 162 -26.86 13.15 -14.01
CA PRO A 162 -27.39 12.66 -15.28
C PRO A 162 -26.62 13.25 -16.47
N PRO A 163 -26.55 12.54 -17.61
CA PRO A 163 -25.89 13.04 -18.81
C PRO A 163 -26.72 14.15 -19.49
N HIS A 164 -26.02 15.18 -19.98
CA HIS A 164 -26.52 16.21 -20.89
C HIS A 164 -26.62 15.70 -22.33
#